data_AF-A0A932JQ95-F1
#
_entry.id   AF-A0A932JQ95-F1
#
_cell.length_a   1.000
_cell.length_b   1.000
_cell.length_c   1.000
_cell.angle_alpha   90.00
_cell.angle_beta   90.00
_cell.angle_gamma   90.00
#
_symmetry.space_group_name_H-M   'P 1'
#
loop_
_entity.id
_entity.type
_entity.pdbx_description
1 polymer ?
#
loop_
_entity_poly.entity_id
_entity_poly.type
_entity_poly.pdbx_seq_one_letter_code
_entity_poly.pdbx_strand_id
1 'polypeptide(L)'
;MRLVFEDLARAYQEVLQAKLRNFSVGPDFLQTWVHEEDAARSLYGIFEAAAAAKLAEPLTVFASAATAAALDRAAFERELGALGELTAAAAPDGFEWTVAFTASGPAARSSGPRAKTTEADPRAAALDPRGADRFAGRALPVGTLEAVGPAYRAAVEKAAATPRFEGALAAPAGTTLHDAEQSGAALTVAVDAAGTVAAARHRNAAPAYKGILDELCAVLPGRTLQEGADHGLIRVEDRLRDRAKAKPVAGILTPDNADPAFRLPQRLIREVFRDWAKAAGWKAAPNTFDDAPRPAWLAFSEAEKLERLRPALQDACRALGLQDDVEAVAVLNDVRVVLAFVQDAAKPPVGARLIELERRLKAALEPRLELQLEGLSDRNARIQRTARDGGKIR
;
A
#
# COMPACT_ATOMS: atom_id res chain seq x y z
N MET A 1 32.00 -18.02 6.10
CA MET A 1 30.87 -17.36 6.81
C MET A 1 29.71 -18.32 7.04
N ARG A 2 29.01 -18.26 8.18
CA ARG A 2 27.84 -19.12 8.50
C ARG A 2 26.59 -18.28 8.77
N LEU A 3 25.47 -18.65 8.17
CA LEU A 3 24.15 -18.02 8.33
C LEU A 3 23.09 -19.04 8.79
N VAL A 4 22.03 -18.57 9.44
CA VAL A 4 20.85 -19.35 9.82
C VAL A 4 19.66 -18.85 9.00
N PHE A 5 19.07 -19.70 8.19
CA PHE A 5 18.01 -19.32 7.25
C PHE A 5 16.77 -18.77 7.96
N GLU A 6 16.31 -19.43 9.01
CA GLU A 6 15.11 -19.02 9.74
C GLU A 6 15.27 -17.66 10.41
N ASP A 7 16.48 -17.33 10.89
CA ASP A 7 16.77 -16.02 11.46
C ASP A 7 16.71 -14.93 10.38
N LEU A 8 17.26 -15.19 9.19
CA LEU A 8 17.19 -14.27 8.06
C LEU A 8 15.74 -14.10 7.56
N ALA A 9 14.99 -15.19 7.42
CA ALA A 9 13.60 -15.15 6.99
C ALA A 9 12.71 -14.40 8.00
N ARG A 10 12.89 -14.66 9.31
CA ARG A 10 12.18 -13.94 10.37
C ARG A 10 12.52 -12.46 10.36
N ALA A 11 13.80 -12.12 10.35
CA ALA A 11 14.25 -10.72 10.30
C ALA A 11 13.76 -10.01 9.03
N TYR A 12 13.72 -10.70 7.88
CA TYR A 12 13.12 -10.18 6.65
C TYR A 12 11.65 -9.84 6.85
N GLN A 13 10.85 -10.75 7.39
CA GLN A 13 9.42 -10.55 7.61
C GLN A 13 9.12 -9.45 8.63
N GLU A 14 9.92 -9.34 9.69
CA GLU A 14 9.82 -8.29 10.69
C GLU A 14 10.16 -6.90 10.11
N VAL A 15 11.23 -6.82 9.31
CA VAL A 15 11.70 -5.55 8.74
C VAL A 15 10.87 -5.11 7.54
N LEU A 16 10.33 -6.03 6.73
CA LEU A 16 9.42 -5.73 5.61
C LEU A 16 8.21 -4.91 6.09
N GLN A 17 7.75 -5.17 7.31
CA GLN A 17 6.63 -4.44 7.92
C GLN A 17 7.06 -3.07 8.46
N ALA A 18 8.35 -2.82 8.70
CA ALA A 18 8.85 -1.67 9.47
C ALA A 18 9.70 -0.65 8.68
N LYS A 19 10.41 -1.03 7.59
CA LYS A 19 11.34 -0.12 6.87
C LYS A 19 11.21 -0.21 5.34
N LEU A 20 11.15 0.97 4.70
CA LEU A 20 11.01 1.13 3.23
C LEU A 20 12.30 1.59 2.52
N ARG A 21 13.36 1.94 3.24
CA ARG A 21 14.65 2.38 2.67
C ARG A 21 15.80 1.75 3.45
N ASN A 22 16.89 1.42 2.76
CA ASN A 22 18.06 0.69 3.28
C ASN A 22 17.65 -0.65 3.91
N PHE A 23 16.89 -1.44 3.15
CA PHE A 23 16.56 -2.81 3.52
C PHE A 23 17.85 -3.64 3.46
N SER A 24 18.36 -4.02 4.62
CA SER A 24 19.48 -4.95 4.73
C SER A 24 19.20 -5.89 5.89
N VAL A 25 19.05 -7.17 5.59
CA VAL A 25 18.95 -8.23 6.59
C VAL A 25 20.19 -9.09 6.43
N GLY A 26 21.08 -9.01 7.42
CA GLY A 26 22.36 -9.71 7.39
C GLY A 26 23.44 -8.99 6.57
N PRO A 27 24.41 -9.73 6.02
CA PRO A 27 25.58 -9.18 5.33
C PRO A 27 25.25 -8.45 4.01
N ASP A 28 26.14 -7.54 3.59
CA ASP A 28 25.91 -6.61 2.47
C ASP A 28 25.55 -7.27 1.13
N PHE A 29 26.02 -8.49 0.86
CA PHE A 29 25.67 -9.17 -0.39
C PHE A 29 24.20 -9.61 -0.45
N LEU A 30 23.48 -9.62 0.67
CA LEU A 30 22.05 -9.93 0.73
C LEU A 30 21.15 -8.71 0.49
N GLN A 31 21.70 -7.55 0.15
CA GLN A 31 20.89 -6.36 -0.16
C GLN A 31 19.88 -6.58 -1.29
N THR A 32 20.16 -7.50 -2.22
CA THR A 32 19.26 -7.87 -3.33
C THR A 32 18.46 -9.14 -3.08
N TRP A 33 18.68 -9.83 -1.96
CA TRP A 33 17.96 -11.04 -1.61
C TRP A 33 16.54 -10.72 -1.11
N VAL A 34 15.56 -11.50 -1.58
CA VAL A 34 14.15 -11.38 -1.21
C VAL A 34 13.70 -12.74 -0.68
N HIS A 35 13.13 -12.77 0.52
CA HIS A 35 12.57 -13.99 1.06
C HIS A 35 11.29 -14.38 0.29
N GLU A 36 11.23 -15.63 -0.15
CA GLU A 36 10.07 -16.22 -0.85
C GLU A 36 9.36 -17.24 0.06
N GLU A 37 8.07 -17.48 -0.20
CA GLU A 37 7.30 -18.51 0.50
C GLU A 37 7.81 -19.93 0.19
N ASP A 38 8.36 -20.13 -1.01
CA ASP A 38 9.10 -21.34 -1.37
C ASP A 38 10.49 -21.32 -0.71
N ALA A 39 10.66 -22.17 0.31
CA ALA A 39 11.89 -22.26 1.07
C ALA A 39 13.11 -22.65 0.20
N ALA A 40 12.92 -23.49 -0.83
CA ALA A 40 14.01 -23.91 -1.70
C ALA A 40 14.54 -22.73 -2.53
N ARG A 41 13.63 -21.95 -3.12
CA ARG A 41 14.00 -20.73 -3.86
C ARG A 41 14.61 -19.67 -2.96
N SER A 42 14.01 -19.47 -1.79
CA SER A 42 14.52 -18.47 -0.85
C SER A 42 15.92 -18.82 -0.35
N LEU A 43 16.18 -20.09 -0.02
CA LEU A 43 17.51 -20.59 0.33
C LEU A 43 18.49 -20.48 -0.85
N TYR A 44 18.09 -20.90 -2.05
CA TYR A 44 18.94 -20.82 -3.25
C TYR A 44 19.37 -19.37 -3.51
N GLY A 45 18.43 -18.42 -3.39
CA GLY A 45 18.70 -17.00 -3.59
C GLY A 45 19.79 -16.43 -2.67
N ILE A 46 19.99 -17.00 -1.47
CA ILE A 46 21.08 -16.61 -0.57
C ILE A 46 22.43 -16.98 -1.19
N PHE A 47 22.55 -18.21 -1.70
CA PHE A 47 23.78 -18.68 -2.35
C PHE A 47 24.02 -18.01 -3.69
N GLU A 48 22.97 -17.72 -4.46
CA GLU A 48 23.06 -16.98 -5.72
C GLU A 48 23.55 -15.54 -5.48
N ALA A 49 23.01 -14.85 -4.46
CA ALA A 49 23.47 -13.52 -4.09
C ALA A 49 24.94 -13.51 -3.66
N ALA A 50 25.36 -14.53 -2.90
CA ALA A 50 26.76 -14.72 -2.51
C ALA A 50 27.69 -14.96 -3.71
N ALA A 51 27.28 -15.81 -4.65
CA ALA A 51 28.01 -16.07 -5.89
C ALA A 51 28.12 -14.79 -6.75
N ALA A 52 27.03 -14.04 -6.90
CA ALA A 52 26.98 -12.79 -7.65
C ALA A 52 27.91 -11.72 -7.04
N ALA A 53 28.00 -11.68 -5.71
CA ALA A 53 28.93 -10.81 -4.98
C ALA A 53 30.38 -11.32 -4.98
N LYS A 54 30.65 -12.50 -5.58
CA LYS A 54 31.98 -13.13 -5.67
C LYS A 54 32.64 -13.26 -4.30
N LEU A 55 31.91 -13.78 -3.33
CA LEU A 55 32.47 -14.04 -1.99
C LEU A 55 33.71 -14.92 -2.10
N ALA A 56 34.82 -14.45 -1.52
CA ALA A 56 36.09 -15.16 -1.52
C ALA A 56 36.10 -16.34 -0.51
N GLU A 57 35.27 -16.25 0.53
CA GLU A 57 35.13 -17.31 1.54
C GLU A 57 33.91 -18.19 1.26
N PRO A 58 33.96 -19.50 1.61
CA PRO A 58 32.80 -20.36 1.56
C PRO A 58 31.64 -19.83 2.43
N LEU A 59 30.43 -19.97 1.91
CA LEU A 59 29.20 -19.66 2.63
C LEU A 59 28.55 -20.95 3.10
N THR A 60 28.34 -21.05 4.41
CA THR A 60 27.53 -22.09 5.05
C THR A 60 26.17 -21.51 5.43
N VAL A 61 25.09 -22.17 5.03
CA VAL A 61 23.72 -21.84 5.47
C VAL A 61 23.13 -23.05 6.17
N PHE A 62 22.71 -22.85 7.42
CA PHE A 62 21.94 -23.81 8.19
C PHE A 62 20.44 -23.57 7.96
N ALA A 63 19.69 -24.65 7.76
CA ALA A 63 18.23 -24.66 7.87
C ALA A 63 17.77 -25.70 8.88
N SER A 64 16.69 -25.42 9.58
CA SER A 64 16.07 -26.32 10.54
C SER A 64 15.62 -27.64 9.88
N ALA A 65 15.44 -28.69 10.70
CA ALA A 65 14.96 -29.98 10.23
C ALA A 65 13.61 -29.89 9.48
N ALA A 66 12.72 -28.99 9.91
CA ALA A 66 11.43 -28.77 9.25
C ALA A 66 11.59 -28.18 7.85
N THR A 67 12.40 -27.13 7.71
CA THR A 67 12.71 -26.52 6.41
C THR A 67 13.41 -27.53 5.50
N ALA A 68 14.43 -28.21 6.00
CA ALA A 68 15.20 -29.18 5.22
C ALA A 68 14.34 -30.37 4.74
N ALA A 69 13.39 -30.84 5.56
CA ALA A 69 12.47 -31.92 5.19
C ALA A 69 11.47 -31.53 4.10
N ALA A 70 11.20 -30.24 3.92
CA ALA A 70 10.30 -29.73 2.88
C ALA A 70 10.99 -29.60 1.50
N LEU A 71 12.31 -29.74 1.42
CA LEU A 71 13.07 -29.60 0.19
C LEU A 71 13.13 -30.92 -0.58
N ASP A 72 13.05 -30.85 -1.92
CA ASP A 72 13.69 -31.85 -2.77
C ASP A 72 15.21 -31.63 -2.69
N ARG A 73 15.83 -32.23 -1.69
CA ARG A 73 17.25 -32.04 -1.38
C ARG A 73 18.15 -32.41 -2.54
N ALA A 74 17.84 -33.45 -3.30
CA ALA A 74 18.68 -33.88 -4.42
C ALA A 74 18.63 -32.86 -5.58
N ALA A 75 17.44 -32.30 -5.86
CA ALA A 75 17.32 -31.22 -6.84
C ALA A 75 18.04 -29.95 -6.37
N PHE A 76 17.82 -29.55 -5.12
CA PHE A 76 18.42 -28.36 -4.51
C PHE A 76 19.96 -28.41 -4.48
N GLU A 77 20.54 -29.53 -4.04
CA GLU A 77 22.00 -29.71 -3.99
C GLU A 77 22.65 -29.70 -5.38
N ARG A 78 21.95 -30.23 -6.39
CA ARG A 78 22.40 -30.15 -7.79
C ARG A 78 22.43 -28.72 -8.31
N GLU A 79 21.45 -27.89 -7.94
CA GLU A 79 21.45 -26.47 -8.29
C GLU A 79 22.57 -25.72 -7.56
N LEU A 80 22.78 -25.97 -6.27
CA LEU A 80 23.89 -25.36 -5.52
C LEU A 80 25.27 -25.77 -6.07
N GLY A 81 25.42 -27.02 -6.50
CA GLY A 81 26.65 -27.50 -7.13
C GLY A 81 27.01 -26.77 -8.44
N ALA A 82 26.05 -26.09 -9.07
CA ALA A 82 26.33 -25.24 -10.24
C ALA A 82 26.97 -23.90 -9.86
N LEU A 83 26.90 -23.48 -8.59
CA LEU A 83 27.46 -22.24 -8.08
C LEU A 83 28.90 -22.42 -7.57
N GLY A 84 29.30 -23.64 -7.20
CA GLY A 84 30.62 -23.93 -6.65
C GLY A 84 30.74 -25.33 -6.06
N GLU A 85 31.83 -25.58 -5.33
CA GLU A 85 32.04 -26.83 -4.63
C GLU A 85 31.10 -26.91 -3.42
N LEU A 86 30.16 -27.85 -3.47
CA LEU A 86 29.16 -28.06 -2.43
C LEU A 86 29.61 -29.12 -1.44
N THR A 87 29.53 -28.79 -0.15
CA THR A 87 29.55 -29.75 0.96
C THR A 87 28.23 -29.68 1.71
N ALA A 88 27.61 -30.83 1.93
CA ALA A 88 26.31 -30.97 2.59
C ALA A 88 26.47 -31.88 3.81
N ALA A 89 25.96 -31.47 4.97
CA ALA A 89 26.07 -32.25 6.20
C ALA A 89 24.80 -32.15 7.06
N ALA A 90 24.42 -33.28 7.66
CA ALA A 90 23.41 -33.28 8.71
C ALA A 90 23.98 -32.60 9.96
N ALA A 91 23.14 -31.80 10.62
CA ALA A 91 23.40 -31.16 11.90
C ALA A 91 22.36 -31.63 12.93
N PRO A 92 22.62 -31.53 14.25
CA PRO A 92 21.72 -32.06 15.28
C PRO A 92 20.26 -31.60 15.15
N ASP A 93 20.04 -30.35 14.71
CA ASP A 93 18.71 -29.74 14.62
C ASP A 93 18.31 -29.35 13.18
N GLY A 94 19.00 -29.90 12.18
CA GLY A 94 18.75 -29.52 10.80
C GLY A 94 19.81 -29.97 9.81
N PHE A 95 20.11 -29.10 8.86
CA PHE A 95 21.00 -29.42 7.75
C PHE A 95 21.80 -28.19 7.34
N GLU A 96 23.06 -28.41 6.97
CA GLU A 96 23.97 -27.36 6.52
C GLU A 96 24.43 -27.62 5.10
N TRP A 97 24.36 -26.58 4.28
CA TRP A 97 24.98 -26.54 2.96
C TRP A 97 26.10 -25.50 2.98
N THR A 98 27.29 -25.92 2.58
CA THR A 98 28.45 -25.05 2.42
C THR A 98 28.85 -25.02 0.95
N VAL A 99 28.90 -23.83 0.35
CA VAL A 99 29.35 -23.66 -1.04
C VAL A 99 30.63 -22.83 -1.04
N ALA A 100 31.70 -23.40 -1.58
CA ALA A 100 32.91 -22.67 -1.96
C ALA A 100 32.77 -22.21 -3.42
N PHE A 101 32.53 -20.92 -3.62
CA PHE A 101 32.23 -20.36 -4.94
C PHE A 101 33.46 -20.40 -5.84
N THR A 102 33.29 -20.91 -7.06
CA THR A 102 34.36 -20.86 -8.06
C THR A 102 34.28 -19.53 -8.81
N ALA A 103 35.43 -18.89 -9.06
CA ALA A 103 35.49 -17.62 -9.79
C ALA A 103 34.96 -17.72 -11.24
N SER A 104 34.70 -18.94 -11.71
CA SER A 104 34.29 -19.30 -13.07
C SER A 104 32.81 -19.71 -13.17
N GLY A 105 32.02 -19.54 -12.11
CA GLY A 105 30.60 -19.87 -12.13
C GLY A 105 29.90 -19.24 -13.34
N PRO A 106 28.92 -19.93 -13.96
CA PRO A 106 28.23 -19.42 -15.14
C PRO A 106 27.74 -18.01 -14.83
N ALA A 107 28.08 -17.06 -15.71
CA ALA A 107 27.66 -15.68 -15.60
C ALA A 107 26.19 -15.67 -15.18
N ALA A 108 25.92 -15.07 -14.01
CA ALA A 108 24.59 -15.01 -13.43
C ALA A 108 23.59 -14.79 -14.55
N ARG A 109 22.55 -15.64 -14.65
CA ARG A 109 21.37 -15.26 -15.42
C ARG A 109 20.91 -13.98 -14.75
N SER A 110 21.29 -12.85 -15.31
CA SER A 110 20.92 -11.58 -14.73
C SER A 110 19.41 -11.59 -14.76
N SER A 111 18.82 -11.64 -13.57
CA SER A 111 17.52 -11.08 -13.28
C SER A 111 17.62 -9.56 -13.42
N GLY A 112 18.20 -9.08 -14.53
CA GLY A 112 17.96 -7.74 -15.01
C GLY A 112 16.45 -7.58 -15.14
N PRO A 113 15.93 -6.35 -14.98
CA PRO A 113 14.51 -6.11 -15.06
C PRO A 113 14.05 -6.60 -16.41
N ARG A 114 13.40 -7.77 -16.42
CA ARG A 114 12.72 -8.29 -17.61
C ARG A 114 11.82 -7.14 -18.02
N ALA A 115 12.08 -6.56 -19.20
CA ALA A 115 11.20 -5.58 -19.78
C ALA A 115 9.81 -6.19 -19.70
N LYS A 116 8.98 -5.69 -18.77
CA LYS A 116 7.58 -6.05 -18.70
C LYS A 116 7.01 -5.50 -19.98
N THR A 117 6.99 -6.32 -21.03
CA THR A 117 5.86 -6.31 -21.93
C THR A 117 4.64 -6.31 -21.02
N THR A 118 3.83 -5.27 -21.17
CA THR A 118 2.62 -4.97 -20.41
C THR A 118 1.53 -6.00 -20.69
N GLU A 119 1.85 -7.26 -20.48
CA GLU A 119 0.87 -8.31 -20.26
C GLU A 119 0.98 -8.63 -18.77
N ALA A 120 -0.01 -8.15 -18.02
CA ALA A 120 -0.15 -8.44 -16.61
C ALA A 120 -0.03 -9.95 -16.41
N ASP A 121 0.92 -10.38 -15.58
CA ASP A 121 0.98 -11.78 -15.13
C ASP A 121 -0.38 -12.12 -14.50
N PRO A 122 -1.18 -13.01 -15.11
CA PRO A 122 -2.51 -13.33 -14.60
C PRO A 122 -2.47 -13.98 -13.21
N ARG A 123 -1.29 -14.41 -12.73
CA ARG A 123 -1.10 -14.95 -11.38
C ARG A 123 -0.79 -13.88 -10.32
N ALA A 124 -0.20 -12.74 -10.69
CA ALA A 124 0.04 -11.63 -9.77
C ALA A 124 -1.19 -10.73 -9.59
N ALA A 125 -2.14 -10.78 -10.53
CA ALA A 125 -3.38 -10.00 -10.56
C ALA A 125 -4.52 -10.60 -9.71
N ALA A 126 -4.43 -11.88 -9.33
CA ALA A 126 -5.35 -12.47 -8.39
C ALA A 126 -4.85 -12.20 -6.98
N LEU A 127 -5.52 -11.33 -6.24
CA LEU A 127 -5.59 -11.48 -4.79
C LEU A 127 -6.01 -12.94 -4.57
N ASP A 128 -5.08 -13.78 -4.10
CA ASP A 128 -5.40 -15.14 -3.69
C ASP A 128 -6.59 -15.03 -2.73
N PRO A 129 -7.71 -15.72 -2.95
CA PRO A 129 -8.78 -15.79 -1.97
C PRO A 129 -8.28 -16.23 -0.58
N ARG A 130 -7.09 -16.87 -0.48
CA ARG A 130 -6.38 -17.19 0.77
C ARG A 130 -5.70 -15.98 1.45
N GLY A 131 -5.48 -14.86 0.76
CA GLY A 131 -5.03 -13.61 1.39
C GLY A 131 -6.06 -13.04 2.38
N ALA A 132 -7.34 -13.36 2.18
CA ALA A 132 -8.41 -13.05 3.12
C ALA A 132 -8.28 -13.81 4.46
N ASP A 133 -7.60 -14.95 4.47
CA ASP A 133 -7.50 -15.85 5.63
C ASP A 133 -6.36 -15.50 6.59
N ARG A 134 -5.41 -14.65 6.19
CA ARG A 134 -4.30 -14.22 7.07
C ARG A 134 -4.77 -13.55 8.37
N PHE A 135 -6.03 -13.11 8.41
CA PHE A 135 -6.60 -12.37 9.53
C PHE A 135 -7.70 -13.13 10.28
N ALA A 136 -8.19 -14.26 9.75
CA ALA A 136 -9.29 -15.02 10.36
C ALA A 136 -8.92 -15.54 11.75
N GLY A 137 -7.64 -15.88 11.97
CA GLY A 137 -7.15 -16.41 13.25
C GLY A 137 -6.85 -15.38 14.35
N ARG A 138 -6.83 -14.08 14.05
CA ARG A 138 -6.50 -13.06 15.07
C ARG A 138 -7.71 -12.78 15.96
N ALA A 139 -7.50 -12.66 17.27
CA ALA A 139 -8.57 -12.29 18.19
C ALA A 139 -9.10 -10.87 17.89
N LEU A 140 -10.41 -10.71 18.01
CA LEU A 140 -11.04 -9.38 18.00
C LEU A 140 -10.81 -8.72 19.36
N PRO A 141 -10.41 -7.44 19.41
CA PRO A 141 -10.28 -6.74 20.67
C PRO A 141 -11.65 -6.53 21.33
N VAL A 142 -11.62 -6.14 22.60
CA VAL A 142 -12.83 -5.68 23.29
C VAL A 142 -13.31 -4.40 22.59
N GLY A 143 -14.60 -4.34 22.25
CA GLY A 143 -15.19 -3.24 21.46
C GLY A 143 -15.41 -1.92 22.23
N THR A 144 -14.56 -1.60 23.20
CA THR A 144 -14.66 -0.38 24.03
C THR A 144 -13.76 0.73 23.51
N LEU A 145 -14.13 1.99 23.72
CA LEU A 145 -13.37 3.15 23.23
C LEU A 145 -11.97 3.24 23.87
N GLU A 146 -11.80 2.70 25.08
CA GLU A 146 -10.52 2.65 25.79
C GLU A 146 -9.52 1.73 25.11
N ALA A 147 -9.98 0.74 24.34
CA ALA A 147 -9.13 -0.16 23.57
C ALA A 147 -8.65 0.48 22.26
N VAL A 148 -9.27 1.58 21.82
CA VAL A 148 -8.87 2.30 20.60
C VAL A 148 -7.63 3.15 20.90
N GLY A 149 -6.62 3.02 20.05
CA GLY A 149 -5.36 3.73 20.13
C GLY A 149 -5.53 5.24 20.11
N PRO A 150 -4.61 5.98 20.75
CA PRO A 150 -4.74 7.42 20.97
C PRO A 150 -4.77 8.24 19.67
N ALA A 151 -4.24 7.70 18.56
CA ALA A 151 -4.29 8.35 17.25
C ALA A 151 -5.70 8.36 16.63
N TYR A 152 -6.61 7.50 17.07
CA TYR A 152 -7.95 7.36 16.47
C TYR A 152 -9.08 7.67 17.44
N ARG A 153 -8.85 7.51 18.75
CA ARG A 153 -9.87 7.52 19.81
C ARG A 153 -10.85 8.68 19.70
N ALA A 154 -10.35 9.92 19.60
CA ALA A 154 -11.20 11.11 19.59
C ALA A 154 -12.16 11.14 18.38
N ALA A 155 -11.67 10.75 17.19
CA ALA A 155 -12.50 10.72 15.99
C ALA A 155 -13.50 9.56 16.04
N VAL A 156 -13.09 8.39 16.52
CA VAL A 156 -13.97 7.22 16.69
C VAL A 156 -15.06 7.50 17.71
N GLU A 157 -14.72 8.09 18.87
CA GLU A 157 -15.67 8.49 19.90
C GLU A 157 -16.70 9.49 19.37
N LYS A 158 -16.23 10.52 18.64
CA LYS A 158 -17.11 11.50 18.00
C LYS A 158 -18.08 10.83 17.01
N ALA A 159 -17.60 9.92 16.16
CA ALA A 159 -18.45 9.20 15.20
C ALA A 159 -19.43 8.25 15.91
N ALA A 160 -19.00 7.58 16.98
CA ALA A 160 -19.83 6.65 17.75
C ALA A 160 -20.93 7.37 18.54
N ALA A 161 -20.68 8.60 19.02
CA ALA A 161 -21.62 9.42 19.77
C ALA A 161 -22.76 9.97 18.90
N THR A 162 -22.55 10.13 17.60
CA THR A 162 -23.57 10.65 16.67
C THR A 162 -23.55 9.83 15.38
N PRO A 163 -23.97 8.55 15.43
CA PRO A 163 -23.94 7.67 14.27
C PRO A 163 -24.93 8.17 13.22
N ARG A 164 -24.48 8.25 11.97
CA ARG A 164 -25.30 8.70 10.82
C ARG A 164 -25.89 7.52 10.06
N PHE A 165 -25.24 6.36 10.15
CA PHE A 165 -25.51 5.19 9.32
C PHE A 165 -25.91 3.95 10.16
N GLU A 166 -26.29 4.13 11.42
CA GLU A 166 -26.84 3.06 12.24
C GLU A 166 -28.30 2.78 11.88
N GLY A 167 -28.66 1.50 11.72
CA GLY A 167 -30.05 1.07 11.53
C GLY A 167 -30.24 0.04 10.42
N ALA A 168 -31.51 -0.24 10.12
CA ALA A 168 -31.87 -1.11 9.00
C ALA A 168 -31.69 -0.39 7.66
N LEU A 169 -31.30 -1.13 6.63
CA LEU A 169 -31.24 -0.66 5.25
C LEU A 169 -32.35 -1.32 4.45
N ALA A 170 -33.29 -0.52 3.93
CA ALA A 170 -34.21 -0.98 2.90
C ALA A 170 -33.49 -0.98 1.55
N ALA A 171 -33.77 -1.95 0.69
CA ALA A 171 -33.16 -2.05 -0.64
C ALA A 171 -33.61 -0.86 -1.52
N PRO A 172 -32.69 0.04 -1.94
CA PRO A 172 -32.99 0.99 -3.01
C PRO A 172 -33.43 0.29 -4.30
N ALA A 173 -34.22 0.97 -5.13
CA ALA A 173 -34.64 0.43 -6.43
C ALA A 173 -33.43 0.05 -7.29
N GLY A 174 -33.47 -1.15 -7.89
CA GLY A 174 -32.38 -1.65 -8.75
C GLY A 174 -31.15 -2.17 -8.02
N THR A 175 -31.23 -2.38 -6.71
CA THR A 175 -30.11 -2.91 -5.90
C THR A 175 -30.47 -4.19 -5.14
N THR A 176 -29.47 -4.98 -4.79
CA THR A 176 -29.57 -6.13 -3.89
C THR A 176 -28.88 -5.82 -2.57
N LEU A 177 -29.42 -6.37 -1.47
CA LEU A 177 -28.80 -6.25 -0.15
C LEU A 177 -27.87 -7.43 0.09
N HIS A 178 -26.71 -7.13 0.66
CA HIS A 178 -25.73 -8.11 1.12
C HIS A 178 -25.36 -7.76 2.56
N ASP A 179 -25.36 -8.77 3.43
CA ASP A 179 -25.19 -8.60 4.86
C ASP A 179 -24.12 -9.53 5.42
N ALA A 180 -23.47 -9.06 6.47
CA ALA A 180 -22.55 -9.83 7.28
C ALA A 180 -22.78 -9.50 8.75
N GLU A 181 -22.66 -10.50 9.62
CA GLU A 181 -22.77 -10.34 11.06
C GLU A 181 -21.65 -11.08 11.77
N GLN A 182 -20.96 -10.41 12.69
CA GLN A 182 -19.93 -11.01 13.49
C GLN A 182 -19.86 -10.34 14.87
N SER A 183 -19.81 -11.17 15.92
CA SER A 183 -19.75 -10.71 17.31
C SER A 183 -20.88 -9.74 17.67
N GLY A 184 -22.08 -9.97 17.12
CA GLY A 184 -23.27 -9.16 17.32
C GLY A 184 -23.34 -7.86 16.50
N ALA A 185 -22.25 -7.44 15.86
CA ALA A 185 -22.26 -6.29 14.96
C ALA A 185 -22.60 -6.74 13.54
N ALA A 186 -23.41 -5.96 12.82
CA ALA A 186 -23.78 -6.24 11.45
C ALA A 186 -23.46 -5.08 10.51
N LEU A 187 -23.12 -5.41 9.27
CA LEU A 187 -22.97 -4.48 8.14
C LEU A 187 -23.90 -4.93 7.02
N THR A 188 -24.74 -4.03 6.51
CA THR A 188 -25.61 -4.28 5.35
C THR A 188 -25.28 -3.27 4.26
N VAL A 189 -25.06 -3.75 3.04
CA VAL A 189 -24.70 -2.93 1.88
C VAL A 189 -25.68 -3.20 0.74
N ALA A 190 -26.20 -2.13 0.14
CA ALA A 190 -27.00 -2.16 -1.08
C ALA A 190 -26.10 -1.96 -2.31
N VAL A 191 -26.18 -2.88 -3.27
CA VAL A 191 -25.28 -2.94 -4.42
C VAL A 191 -26.09 -3.02 -5.71
N ASP A 192 -25.72 -2.25 -6.72
CA ASP A 192 -26.36 -2.33 -8.05
C ASP A 192 -25.82 -3.51 -8.89
N ALA A 193 -26.38 -3.69 -10.09
CA ALA A 193 -25.97 -4.76 -11.00
C ALA A 193 -24.51 -4.67 -11.47
N ALA A 194 -23.88 -3.49 -11.41
CA ALA A 194 -22.48 -3.29 -11.76
C ALA A 194 -21.53 -3.54 -10.57
N GLY A 195 -22.06 -3.86 -9.38
CA GLY A 195 -21.28 -4.01 -8.17
C GLY A 195 -20.98 -2.69 -7.45
N THR A 196 -21.61 -1.58 -7.83
CA THR A 196 -21.44 -0.28 -7.17
C THR A 196 -22.34 -0.19 -5.94
N VAL A 197 -21.77 0.28 -4.83
CA VAL A 197 -22.49 0.48 -3.59
C VAL A 197 -23.37 1.72 -3.69
N ALA A 198 -24.67 1.54 -3.53
CA ALA A 198 -25.65 2.62 -3.46
C ALA A 198 -25.79 3.17 -2.03
N ALA A 199 -25.78 2.28 -1.03
CA ALA A 199 -25.92 2.65 0.38
C ALA A 199 -25.33 1.58 1.30
N ALA A 200 -24.97 1.98 2.51
CA ALA A 200 -24.54 1.07 3.57
C ALA A 200 -25.12 1.49 4.93
N ARG A 201 -25.36 0.52 5.81
CA ARG A 201 -25.77 0.71 7.21
C ARG A 201 -25.10 -0.31 8.10
N HIS A 202 -24.89 0.05 9.36
CA HIS A 202 -24.42 -0.86 10.40
C HIS A 202 -25.44 -1.00 11.52
N ARG A 203 -25.37 -2.09 12.30
CA ARG A 203 -26.24 -2.31 13.46
C ARG A 203 -25.47 -2.97 14.59
N ASN A 204 -25.94 -2.74 15.82
CA ASN A 204 -25.56 -3.49 17.03
C ASN A 204 -24.04 -3.50 17.35
N ALA A 205 -23.28 -2.56 16.79
CA ALA A 205 -21.85 -2.48 17.00
C ALA A 205 -21.51 -1.88 18.37
N ALA A 206 -20.57 -2.51 19.08
CA ALA A 206 -19.99 -1.93 20.29
C ALA A 206 -19.31 -0.57 19.99
N PRO A 207 -19.15 0.34 20.96
CA PRO A 207 -18.73 1.72 20.72
C PRO A 207 -17.49 1.93 19.84
N ALA A 208 -16.43 1.14 20.05
CA ALA A 208 -15.22 1.23 19.22
C ALA A 208 -15.50 0.91 17.74
N TYR A 209 -16.26 -0.14 17.49
CA TYR A 209 -16.60 -0.59 16.16
C TYR A 209 -17.65 0.30 15.51
N LYS A 210 -18.58 0.85 16.30
CA LYS A 210 -19.64 1.75 15.85
C LYS A 210 -19.08 2.97 15.13
N GLY A 211 -18.11 3.67 15.71
CA GLY A 211 -17.51 4.84 15.08
C GLY A 211 -16.78 4.49 13.77
N ILE A 212 -16.06 3.38 13.74
CA ILE A 212 -15.34 2.92 12.53
C ILE A 212 -16.31 2.46 11.44
N LEU A 213 -17.36 1.71 11.79
CA LEU A 213 -18.40 1.26 10.87
C LEU A 213 -19.24 2.40 10.33
N ASP A 214 -19.48 3.46 11.11
CA ASP A 214 -20.17 4.66 10.65
C ASP A 214 -19.36 5.37 9.55
N GLU A 215 -18.06 5.55 9.78
CA GLU A 215 -17.16 6.10 8.75
C GLU A 215 -17.00 5.16 7.55
N LEU A 216 -17.01 3.84 7.76
CA LEU A 216 -17.03 2.87 6.67
C LEU A 216 -18.28 3.05 5.80
N CYS A 217 -19.45 3.13 6.41
CA CYS A 217 -20.70 3.37 5.67
C CYS A 217 -20.68 4.70 4.92
N ALA A 218 -19.94 5.70 5.41
CA ALA A 218 -19.75 6.98 4.73
C ALA A 218 -18.80 6.92 3.51
N VAL A 219 -17.84 5.98 3.47
CA VAL A 219 -16.90 5.83 2.34
C VAL A 219 -17.38 4.86 1.27
N LEU A 220 -18.30 3.95 1.55
CA LEU A 220 -18.68 2.94 0.57
C LEU A 220 -19.49 3.48 -0.63
N PRO A 221 -20.50 4.35 -0.46
CA PRO A 221 -21.35 4.77 -1.57
C PRO A 221 -20.58 5.38 -2.75
N GLY A 222 -20.98 5.00 -3.96
CA GLY A 222 -20.37 5.42 -5.23
C GLY A 222 -19.11 4.66 -5.62
N ARG A 223 -18.68 3.66 -4.82
CA ARG A 223 -17.53 2.79 -5.11
C ARG A 223 -17.99 1.38 -5.41
N THR A 224 -17.18 0.61 -6.14
CA THR A 224 -17.45 -0.82 -6.29
C THR A 224 -17.30 -1.52 -4.94
N LEU A 225 -18.00 -2.62 -4.74
CA LEU A 225 -17.89 -3.38 -3.50
C LEU A 225 -16.49 -3.99 -3.32
N GLN A 226 -15.82 -4.34 -4.43
CA GLN A 226 -14.40 -4.71 -4.42
C GLN A 226 -13.53 -3.59 -3.84
N GLU A 227 -13.72 -2.35 -4.29
CA GLU A 227 -13.00 -1.19 -3.75
C GLU A 227 -13.30 -0.98 -2.27
N GLY A 228 -14.55 -1.17 -1.85
CA GLY A 228 -14.93 -1.15 -0.44
C GLY A 228 -14.17 -2.18 0.39
N ALA A 229 -14.03 -3.40 -0.11
CA ALA A 229 -13.36 -4.50 0.59
C ALA A 229 -11.83 -4.39 0.61
N ASP A 230 -11.23 -3.89 -0.47
CA ASP A 230 -9.77 -3.78 -0.61
C ASP A 230 -9.22 -2.50 0.04
N HIS A 231 -9.89 -1.37 -0.16
CA HIS A 231 -9.38 -0.05 0.20
C HIS A 231 -10.30 0.76 1.11
N GLY A 232 -11.54 0.33 1.35
CA GLY A 232 -12.50 1.07 2.19
C GLY A 232 -11.94 1.41 3.58
N LEU A 233 -11.33 0.44 4.28
CA LEU A 233 -10.77 0.69 5.60
C LEU A 233 -9.50 1.55 5.57
N ILE A 234 -8.73 1.54 4.48
CA ILE A 234 -7.57 2.44 4.32
C ILE A 234 -8.05 3.90 4.29
N ARG A 235 -9.18 4.15 3.59
CA ARG A 235 -9.81 5.47 3.55
C ARG A 235 -10.38 5.88 4.91
N VAL A 236 -10.97 4.94 5.65
CA VAL A 236 -11.48 5.18 7.01
C VAL A 236 -10.35 5.48 7.98
N GLU A 237 -9.24 4.73 7.93
CA GLU A 237 -8.03 4.98 8.72
C GLU A 237 -7.53 6.41 8.48
N ASP A 238 -7.38 6.81 7.22
CA ASP A 238 -6.85 8.13 6.88
C ASP A 238 -7.75 9.28 7.38
N ARG A 239 -9.08 9.08 7.36
CA ARG A 239 -10.08 10.03 7.88
C ARG A 239 -10.07 10.15 9.40
N LEU A 240 -9.92 9.03 10.10
CA LEU A 240 -10.00 8.97 11.56
C LEU A 240 -8.70 9.36 12.25
N ARG A 241 -7.56 9.26 11.58
CA ARG A 241 -6.25 9.49 12.19
C ARG A 241 -6.01 10.95 12.55
N ASP A 242 -5.74 11.19 13.83
CA ASP A 242 -5.14 12.44 14.32
C ASP A 242 -3.67 12.50 13.91
N ARG A 243 -3.39 13.31 12.89
CA ARG A 243 -2.03 13.51 12.36
C ARG A 243 -1.13 14.34 13.27
N ALA A 244 -1.66 14.98 14.31
CA ALA A 244 -0.85 15.63 15.34
C ALA A 244 -0.23 14.59 16.30
N LYS A 245 -0.75 13.35 16.33
CA LYS A 245 -0.16 12.24 17.08
C LYS A 245 0.92 11.53 16.26
N ALA A 246 1.81 10.85 16.97
CA ALA A 246 2.79 9.97 16.33
C ALA A 246 2.08 8.87 15.52
N LYS A 247 2.69 8.47 14.41
CA LYS A 247 2.19 7.35 13.61
C LYS A 247 2.19 6.07 14.47
N PRO A 248 1.13 5.25 14.42
CA PRO A 248 1.04 4.04 15.25
C PRO A 248 2.15 3.03 14.97
N VAL A 249 2.58 2.92 13.71
CA VAL A 249 3.68 2.04 13.28
C VAL A 249 4.63 2.77 12.34
N ALA A 250 5.88 2.30 12.33
CA ALA A 250 6.85 2.67 11.29
C ALA A 250 6.51 1.95 9.98
N GLY A 251 6.87 2.55 8.83
CA GLY A 251 6.65 1.93 7.52
C GLY A 251 5.26 2.14 6.93
N ILE A 252 4.76 1.14 6.19
CA ILE A 252 3.45 1.17 5.54
C ILE A 252 2.38 0.99 6.60
N LEU A 253 1.52 1.99 6.72
CA LEU A 253 0.36 1.94 7.59
C LEU A 253 -0.77 1.23 6.85
N THR A 254 -1.33 0.21 7.49
CA THR A 254 -2.54 -0.50 7.06
C THR A 254 -3.53 -0.50 8.22
N PRO A 255 -4.84 -0.62 7.99
CA PRO A 255 -5.81 -0.60 9.07
C PRO A 255 -5.52 -1.65 10.17
N ASP A 256 -5.09 -2.86 9.79
CA ASP A 256 -4.83 -3.95 10.76
C ASP A 256 -3.57 -3.71 11.62
N ASN A 257 -2.51 -3.11 11.06
CA ASN A 257 -1.31 -2.77 11.85
C ASN A 257 -1.42 -1.40 12.54
N ALA A 258 -2.34 -0.54 12.09
CA ALA A 258 -2.63 0.75 12.70
C ALA A 258 -3.31 0.59 14.06
N ASP A 259 -4.37 -0.21 14.12
CA ASP A 259 -5.12 -0.47 15.35
C ASP A 259 -5.97 -1.76 15.23
N PRO A 260 -5.94 -2.67 16.23
CA PRO A 260 -6.80 -3.86 16.24
C PRO A 260 -8.30 -3.58 16.09
N ALA A 261 -8.78 -2.38 16.44
CA ALA A 261 -10.19 -2.00 16.31
C ALA A 261 -10.71 -2.03 14.86
N PHE A 262 -9.83 -1.97 13.85
CA PHE A 262 -10.21 -2.08 12.44
C PHE A 262 -10.51 -3.52 11.98
N ARG A 263 -10.17 -4.55 12.77
CA ARG A 263 -10.32 -5.96 12.36
C ARG A 263 -11.75 -6.39 12.11
N LEU A 264 -12.68 -6.08 13.03
CA LEU A 264 -14.07 -6.46 12.87
C LEU A 264 -14.71 -5.78 11.64
N PRO A 265 -14.59 -4.44 11.46
CA PRO A 265 -15.08 -3.79 10.23
C PRO A 265 -14.47 -4.38 8.96
N GLN A 266 -13.18 -4.76 8.97
CA GLN A 266 -12.52 -5.37 7.82
C GLN A 266 -13.08 -6.76 7.48
N ARG A 267 -13.40 -7.56 8.50
CA ARG A 267 -14.03 -8.88 8.30
C ARG A 267 -15.43 -8.74 7.73
N LEU A 268 -16.23 -7.83 8.29
CA LEU A 268 -17.60 -7.58 7.83
C LEU A 268 -17.65 -7.17 6.36
N ILE A 269 -16.85 -6.17 5.93
CA ILE A 269 -16.87 -5.76 4.52
C ILE A 269 -16.37 -6.84 3.56
N ARG A 270 -15.38 -7.64 3.98
CA ARG A 270 -14.90 -8.78 3.16
C ARG A 270 -15.94 -9.89 3.07
N GLU A 271 -16.71 -10.12 4.12
CA GLU A 271 -17.79 -11.09 4.10
C GLU A 271 -18.95 -10.66 3.20
N VAL A 272 -19.36 -9.39 3.31
CA VAL A 272 -20.33 -8.77 2.37
C VAL A 272 -19.84 -8.91 0.92
N PHE A 273 -18.56 -8.64 0.66
CA PHE A 273 -17.98 -8.80 -0.68
C PHE A 273 -17.98 -10.24 -1.16
N ARG A 274 -17.65 -11.22 -0.30
CA ARG A 274 -17.69 -12.65 -0.67
C ARG A 274 -19.11 -13.10 -1.01
N ASP A 275 -20.10 -12.67 -0.23
CA ASP A 275 -21.50 -12.99 -0.48
C ASP A 275 -21.96 -12.44 -1.84
N TRP A 276 -21.72 -11.15 -2.09
CA TRP A 276 -22.01 -10.52 -3.38
C TRP A 276 -21.26 -11.21 -4.53
N ALA A 277 -19.96 -11.46 -4.39
CA ALA A 277 -19.15 -12.06 -5.45
C ALA A 277 -19.66 -13.45 -5.82
N LYS A 278 -20.10 -14.24 -4.83
CA LYS A 278 -20.74 -15.54 -5.05
C LYS A 278 -22.07 -15.40 -5.77
N ALA A 279 -22.93 -14.48 -5.32
CA ALA A 279 -24.25 -14.25 -5.92
C ALA A 279 -24.15 -13.72 -7.38
N ALA A 280 -23.19 -12.85 -7.65
CA ALA A 280 -22.96 -12.25 -8.97
C ALA A 280 -22.17 -13.14 -9.94
N GLY A 281 -21.66 -14.30 -9.49
CA GLY A 281 -20.74 -15.12 -10.29
C GLY A 281 -19.45 -14.38 -10.66
N TRP A 282 -19.01 -13.47 -9.79
CA TRP A 282 -17.85 -12.61 -10.03
C TRP A 282 -16.56 -13.42 -10.06
N LYS A 283 -15.62 -13.00 -10.90
CA LYS A 283 -14.28 -13.59 -11.02
C LYS A 283 -13.22 -12.59 -10.59
N ALA A 284 -12.18 -13.10 -9.93
CA ALA A 284 -11.04 -12.32 -9.51
C ALA A 284 -10.50 -11.44 -10.64
N ALA A 285 -10.41 -10.14 -10.38
CA ALA A 285 -9.85 -9.15 -11.28
C ALA A 285 -9.06 -8.10 -10.48
N PRO A 286 -8.05 -7.45 -11.07
CA PRO A 286 -7.40 -6.30 -10.47
C PRO A 286 -8.42 -5.24 -10.10
N ASN A 287 -8.30 -4.67 -8.90
CA ASN A 287 -9.06 -3.50 -8.54
C ASN A 287 -8.45 -2.28 -9.23
N THR A 288 -9.09 -1.81 -10.30
CA THR A 288 -8.72 -0.61 -11.04
C THR A 288 -9.67 0.56 -10.76
N PHE A 289 -10.45 0.47 -9.67
CA PHE A 289 -11.38 1.54 -9.33
C PHE A 289 -10.60 2.83 -9.05
N ASP A 290 -11.07 3.90 -9.66
CA ASP A 290 -10.59 5.23 -9.37
C ASP A 290 -11.76 6.19 -9.26
N ASP A 291 -11.71 7.03 -8.23
CA ASP A 291 -12.75 8.01 -7.98
C ASP A 291 -12.77 9.02 -9.15
N ALA A 292 -13.93 9.30 -9.73
CA ALA A 292 -14.03 10.33 -10.77
C ALA A 292 -13.84 11.73 -10.15
N PRO A 293 -13.23 12.69 -10.86
CA PRO A 293 -13.24 14.09 -10.42
C PRO A 293 -14.70 14.59 -10.34
N ARG A 294 -14.97 15.55 -9.46
CA ARG A 294 -16.33 16.07 -9.31
C ARG A 294 -16.81 16.68 -10.64
N PRO A 295 -18.10 16.50 -11.01
CA PRO A 295 -18.64 17.12 -12.24
C PRO A 295 -18.43 18.63 -12.31
N ALA A 296 -18.52 19.33 -11.17
CA ALA A 296 -18.25 20.77 -11.09
C ALA A 296 -16.79 21.13 -11.42
N TRP A 297 -15.82 20.25 -11.11
CA TRP A 297 -14.43 20.45 -11.46
C TRP A 297 -14.17 20.18 -12.94
N LEU A 298 -14.79 19.13 -13.49
CA LEU A 298 -14.70 18.78 -14.91
C LEU A 298 -15.32 19.87 -15.81
N ALA A 299 -16.27 20.65 -15.31
CA ALA A 299 -16.89 21.73 -16.04
C ALA A 299 -15.94 22.94 -16.30
N PHE A 300 -14.84 23.07 -15.57
CA PHE A 300 -13.86 24.14 -15.78
C PHE A 300 -12.90 23.82 -16.93
N SER A 301 -12.60 24.84 -17.73
CA SER A 301 -11.47 24.84 -18.65
C SER A 301 -10.14 24.79 -17.88
N GLU A 302 -9.05 24.43 -18.56
CA GLU A 302 -7.72 24.40 -17.93
C GLU A 302 -7.33 25.76 -17.34
N ALA A 303 -7.62 26.86 -18.04
CA ALA A 303 -7.35 28.21 -17.56
C ALA A 303 -8.09 28.51 -16.25
N GLU A 304 -9.39 28.18 -16.18
CA GLU A 304 -10.19 28.36 -14.96
C GLU A 304 -9.70 27.48 -13.80
N LYS A 305 -9.24 26.24 -14.08
CA LYS A 305 -8.63 25.37 -13.07
C LYS A 305 -7.36 25.99 -12.50
N LEU A 306 -6.49 26.54 -13.36
CA LEU A 306 -5.27 27.23 -12.94
C LEU A 306 -5.56 28.50 -12.13
N GLU A 307 -6.56 29.30 -12.54
CA GLU A 307 -6.98 30.48 -11.78
C GLU A 307 -7.49 30.12 -10.38
N ARG A 308 -8.22 29.01 -10.24
CA ARG A 308 -8.69 28.50 -8.93
C ARG A 308 -7.56 27.89 -8.10
N LEU A 309 -6.61 27.21 -8.73
CA LEU A 309 -5.45 26.62 -8.06
C LEU A 309 -4.55 27.68 -7.43
N ARG A 310 -4.34 28.81 -8.09
CA ARG A 310 -3.40 29.86 -7.66
C ARG A 310 -3.62 30.34 -6.21
N PRO A 311 -4.80 30.87 -5.81
CA PRO A 311 -5.01 31.32 -4.44
C PRO A 311 -4.93 30.17 -3.43
N ALA A 312 -5.49 28.99 -3.75
CA ALA A 312 -5.45 27.83 -2.86
C ALA A 312 -4.01 27.32 -2.63
N LEU A 313 -3.18 27.35 -3.67
CA LEU A 313 -1.77 26.98 -3.61
C LEU A 313 -0.98 27.98 -2.76
N GLN A 314 -1.20 29.28 -2.94
CA GLN A 314 -0.56 30.32 -2.13
C GLN A 314 -0.94 30.19 -0.65
N ASP A 315 -2.22 30.00 -0.34
CA ASP A 315 -2.69 29.77 1.02
C ASP A 315 -2.06 28.53 1.66
N ALA A 316 -2.00 27.43 0.90
CA ALA A 316 -1.38 26.20 1.36
C ALA A 316 0.14 26.34 1.56
N CYS A 317 0.84 27.02 0.66
CA CYS A 317 2.27 27.31 0.78
C CYS A 317 2.57 28.14 2.04
N ARG A 318 1.83 29.23 2.26
CA ARG A 318 1.95 30.08 3.46
C ARG A 318 1.74 29.27 4.74
N ALA A 319 0.69 28.45 4.78
CA ALA A 319 0.41 27.61 5.94
C ALA A 319 1.48 26.55 6.24
N LEU A 320 2.29 26.19 5.24
CA LEU A 320 3.37 25.21 5.36
C LEU A 320 4.76 25.83 5.50
N GLY A 321 4.85 27.17 5.55
CA GLY A 321 6.12 27.89 5.53
C GLY A 321 6.91 27.67 4.24
N LEU A 322 6.25 27.27 3.16
CA LEU A 322 6.83 27.15 1.84
C LEU A 322 7.00 28.54 1.21
N GLN A 323 7.70 28.54 0.09
CA GLN A 323 7.98 29.71 -0.74
C GLN A 323 6.75 30.16 -1.56
N ASP A 324 6.69 31.45 -1.85
CA ASP A 324 5.58 32.06 -2.62
C ASP A 324 5.70 31.82 -4.14
N ASP A 325 6.86 31.33 -4.61
CA ASP A 325 7.15 31.06 -6.02
C ASP A 325 6.81 29.63 -6.47
N VAL A 326 6.04 28.88 -5.67
CA VAL A 326 5.42 27.63 -6.13
C VAL A 326 4.20 27.97 -6.96
N GLU A 327 4.22 27.60 -8.23
CA GLU A 327 3.17 27.93 -9.19
C GLU A 327 2.62 26.66 -9.86
N ALA A 328 1.30 26.58 -10.00
CA ALA A 328 0.67 25.59 -10.89
C ALA A 328 0.81 26.06 -12.34
N VAL A 329 1.49 25.27 -13.17
CA VAL A 329 1.78 25.63 -14.57
C VAL A 329 0.94 24.87 -15.59
N ALA A 330 0.37 23.73 -15.19
CA ALA A 330 -0.50 22.92 -16.04
C ALA A 330 -1.40 22.02 -15.20
N VAL A 331 -2.52 21.60 -15.79
CA VAL A 331 -3.38 20.53 -15.25
C VAL A 331 -3.53 19.44 -16.30
N LEU A 332 -2.85 18.32 -16.10
CA LEU A 332 -2.88 17.16 -17.00
C LEU A 332 -4.01 16.20 -16.60
N ASN A 333 -4.73 15.66 -17.59
CA ASN A 333 -5.81 14.69 -17.37
C ASN A 333 -6.83 15.15 -16.31
N ASP A 334 -7.17 16.44 -16.34
CA ASP A 334 -8.08 17.13 -15.42
C ASP A 334 -7.67 17.21 -13.95
N VAL A 335 -6.77 16.38 -13.44
CA VAL A 335 -6.47 16.31 -11.99
C VAL A 335 -5.01 16.42 -11.63
N ARG A 336 -4.08 16.17 -12.56
CA ARG A 336 -2.66 16.20 -12.24
C ARG A 336 -2.09 17.60 -12.42
N VAL A 337 -1.84 18.26 -11.30
CA VAL A 337 -1.29 19.61 -11.25
C VAL A 337 0.23 19.54 -11.32
N VAL A 338 0.80 20.18 -12.33
CA VAL A 338 2.25 20.33 -12.47
C VAL A 338 2.67 21.61 -11.77
N LEU A 339 3.60 21.48 -10.82
CA LEU A 339 4.13 22.58 -10.03
C LEU A 339 5.53 22.98 -10.51
N ALA A 340 5.66 24.25 -10.87
CA ALA A 340 6.94 24.92 -10.98
C ALA A 340 7.34 25.53 -9.64
N PHE A 341 8.64 25.54 -9.35
CA PHE A 341 9.16 26.15 -8.12
C PHE A 341 10.64 26.54 -8.27
N VAL A 342 11.12 27.49 -7.48
CA VAL A 342 12.54 27.84 -7.37
C VAL A 342 13.02 27.53 -5.96
N GLN A 343 13.94 26.59 -5.77
CA GLN A 343 14.35 26.19 -4.42
C GLN A 343 15.16 27.29 -3.73
N ASP A 344 14.62 27.85 -2.65
CA ASP A 344 15.38 28.64 -1.67
C ASP A 344 15.94 27.71 -0.57
N ALA A 345 17.24 27.78 -0.29
CA ALA A 345 17.89 26.99 0.75
C ALA A 345 17.47 27.39 2.18
N ALA A 346 16.97 28.61 2.38
CA ALA A 346 16.46 29.09 3.67
C ALA A 346 15.05 28.59 3.99
N LYS A 347 14.35 27.99 3.00
CA LYS A 347 12.98 27.50 3.13
C LYS A 347 12.93 25.97 3.14
N PRO A 348 11.89 25.36 3.73
CA PRO A 348 11.69 23.92 3.63
C PRO A 348 11.56 23.48 2.16
N PRO A 349 12.15 22.32 1.79
CA PRO A 349 12.07 21.83 0.41
C PRO A 349 10.63 21.43 0.06
N VAL A 350 10.14 21.93 -1.08
CA VAL A 350 8.77 21.67 -1.57
C VAL A 350 8.49 20.17 -1.66
N GLY A 351 9.46 19.39 -2.17
CA GLY A 351 9.35 17.94 -2.27
C GLY A 351 9.08 17.23 -0.93
N ALA A 352 9.64 17.72 0.18
CA ALA A 352 9.39 17.13 1.50
C ALA A 352 7.99 17.47 2.06
N ARG A 353 7.31 18.47 1.48
CA ARG A 353 5.97 18.92 1.87
C ARG A 353 4.90 18.60 0.84
N LEU A 354 5.25 17.98 -0.30
CA LEU A 354 4.34 17.76 -1.42
C LEU A 354 3.06 17.01 -1.02
N ILE A 355 3.16 15.97 -0.18
CA ILE A 355 2.01 15.20 0.31
C ILE A 355 1.08 16.08 1.17
N GLU A 356 1.63 17.00 1.95
CA GLU A 356 0.85 17.92 2.78
C GLU A 356 0.17 18.99 1.93
N LEU A 357 0.90 19.52 0.96
CA LEU A 357 0.41 20.48 -0.03
C LEU A 357 -0.74 19.88 -0.84
N GLU A 358 -0.58 18.66 -1.35
CA GLU A 358 -1.60 17.94 -2.11
C GLU A 358 -2.87 17.78 -1.28
N ARG A 359 -2.74 17.36 -0.01
CA ARG A 359 -3.89 17.17 0.86
C ARG A 359 -4.68 18.45 1.09
N ARG A 360 -3.99 19.58 1.26
CA ARG A 360 -4.63 20.89 1.42
C ARG A 360 -5.39 21.29 0.16
N LEU A 361 -4.80 21.09 -1.01
CA LEU A 361 -5.45 21.37 -2.29
C LEU A 361 -6.64 20.43 -2.53
N LYS A 362 -6.51 19.14 -2.20
CA LYS A 362 -7.61 18.16 -2.26
C LYS A 362 -8.80 18.58 -1.39
N ALA A 363 -8.52 19.09 -0.19
CA ALA A 363 -9.55 19.55 0.73
C ALA A 363 -10.23 20.84 0.24
N ALA A 364 -9.47 21.76 -0.36
CA ALA A 364 -9.96 23.06 -0.80
C ALA A 364 -10.71 23.02 -2.14
N LEU A 365 -10.28 22.16 -3.08
CA LEU A 365 -10.73 22.21 -4.47
C LEU A 365 -11.35 20.90 -4.93
N GLU A 366 -10.52 19.88 -5.15
CA GLU A 366 -10.91 18.62 -5.78
C GLU A 366 -10.16 17.44 -5.13
N PRO A 367 -10.85 16.49 -4.48
CA PRO A 367 -10.24 15.33 -3.81
C PRO A 367 -9.32 14.48 -4.69
N ARG A 368 -9.49 14.52 -6.01
CA ARG A 368 -8.71 13.76 -6.98
C ARG A 368 -7.42 14.41 -7.45
N LEU A 369 -7.12 15.64 -7.03
CA LEU A 369 -5.92 16.32 -7.49
C LEU A 369 -4.65 15.53 -7.17
N GLU A 370 -3.72 15.45 -8.11
CA GLU A 370 -2.40 14.86 -7.89
C GLU A 370 -1.35 15.95 -8.10
N LEU A 371 -0.36 16.04 -7.22
CA LEU A 371 0.74 16.98 -7.42
C LEU A 371 1.94 16.30 -8.05
N GLN A 372 2.46 16.93 -9.09
CA GLN A 372 3.71 16.56 -9.72
C GLN A 372 4.63 17.78 -9.75
N LEU A 373 5.91 17.59 -9.41
CA LEU A 373 6.91 18.63 -9.65
C LEU A 373 7.33 18.62 -11.12
N GLU A 374 7.52 19.80 -11.70
CA GLU A 374 8.04 19.96 -13.05
C GLU A 374 9.38 19.22 -13.20
N GLY A 375 9.50 18.39 -14.24
CA GLY A 375 10.76 17.70 -14.53
C GLY A 375 11.86 18.67 -14.95
N LEU A 376 13.13 18.31 -14.71
CA LEU A 376 14.28 19.14 -15.11
C LEU A 376 14.31 19.43 -16.62
N SER A 377 13.87 18.48 -17.45
CA SER A 377 13.73 18.66 -18.90
C SER A 377 12.67 19.71 -19.25
N ASP A 378 11.54 19.69 -18.54
CA ASP A 378 10.39 20.57 -18.81
C ASP A 378 10.68 22.00 -18.38
N ARG A 379 11.39 22.16 -17.25
CA ARG A 379 11.87 23.45 -16.76
C ARG A 379 12.80 24.12 -17.78
N ASN A 380 13.74 23.38 -18.36
CA ASN A 380 14.65 23.91 -19.38
C ASN A 380 13.90 24.30 -20.66
N ALA A 381 12.94 23.49 -21.11
CA ALA A 381 12.11 23.80 -22.26
C ALA A 381 11.21 25.03 -22.03
N ARG A 382 10.72 25.22 -20.79
CA ARG A 382 9.98 26.44 -20.40
C ARG A 382 10.90 27.64 -20.43
N ILE A 383 12.05 27.61 -19.73
CA ILE A 383 13.05 28.69 -19.75
C ILE A 383 13.46 29.07 -21.17
N GLN A 384 13.69 28.09 -22.06
CA GLN A 384 14.03 28.36 -23.47
C GLN A 384 12.88 28.99 -24.26
N ARG A 385 11.62 28.63 -23.98
CA ARG A 385 10.43 29.27 -24.58
C ARG A 385 10.24 30.68 -24.05
N THR A 386 10.29 30.91 -22.74
CA THR A 386 10.21 32.26 -22.17
C THR A 386 11.38 33.14 -22.61
N ALA A 387 12.57 32.59 -22.84
CA ALA A 387 13.70 33.33 -23.41
C ALA A 387 13.51 33.68 -24.90
N ARG A 388 12.84 32.82 -25.68
CA ARG A 388 12.48 33.09 -27.08
C ARG A 388 11.34 34.10 -27.20
N ASP A 389 10.36 34.01 -26.32
CA ASP A 389 9.18 34.90 -26.31
C ASP A 389 9.46 36.23 -25.57
N GLY A 390 10.47 36.25 -24.69
CA GLY A 390 10.93 37.40 -23.88
C GLY A 390 11.90 38.35 -24.58
N GLY A 391 12.12 38.22 -25.89
CA GLY A 391 12.84 39.20 -26.71
C GLY A 391 12.03 40.46 -27.06
N LYS A 392 10.79 40.60 -26.55
CA LYS A 392 9.99 41.82 -26.64
C LYS A 392 9.42 42.19 -25.28
N ILE A 393 10.24 42.82 -24.45
CA ILE A 393 9.77 43.72 -23.40
C ILE A 393 9.86 45.13 -23.96
N ARG A 394 8.70 45.76 -24.17
CA ARG A 394 8.53 47.22 -24.13
C ARG A 394 7.66 47.52 -22.92
#